data_AF-A0A2A6CJN9-F1
#
_entry.id   AF-A0A2A6CJN9-F1
#
_cell.length_a   1.000
_cell.length_b   1.000
_cell.length_c   1.000
_cell.angle_alpha   90.00
_cell.angle_beta   90.00
_cell.angle_gamma   90.00
#
_symmetry.space_group_name_H-M   'P 1'
#
loop_
_entity.id
_entity.type
_entity.pdbx_description
1 polymer ?
#
loop_
_entity_poly.entity_id
_entity_poly.type
_entity_poly.pdbx_seq_one_letter_code
_entity_poly.pdbx_strand_id
1 'polypeptide(L)' 'MKEELCTFLEKKSDGAPGPDGPKGPPGPDGMPGADGNPGAAGPAGDAGTVGEKGICPKYCAIDGGIFFEDGTRR' A
#
# COMPACT_ATOMS: atom_id res chain seq x y z
N MET A 1 30.35 36.01 73.90
CA MET A 1 31.37 35.65 72.88
C MET A 1 31.39 34.17 72.49
N LYS A 2 30.92 33.21 73.31
CA LYS A 2 30.86 31.78 72.90
C LYS A 2 29.63 31.41 72.05
N GLU A 3 28.54 32.16 72.16
CA GLU A 3 27.29 31.91 71.42
C GLU A 3 27.34 32.36 69.95
N GLU A 4 28.24 33.31 69.61
CA GLU A 4 28.42 33.85 68.26
C GLU A 4 29.17 32.89 67.31
N LEU A 5 29.94 31.94 67.85
CA LEU A 5 30.71 30.98 67.04
C LEU A 5 29.89 29.75 66.63
N CYS A 6 28.86 29.38 67.40
CA CYS A 6 28.01 28.23 67.09
C CYS A 6 27.14 28.51 65.86
N THR A 7 26.55 29.71 65.79
CA THR A 7 25.77 30.18 64.63
C THR A 7 26.61 30.41 63.38
N PHE A 8 27.89 30.76 63.52
CA PHE A 8 28.78 30.99 62.37
C PHE A 8 29.27 29.68 61.72
N LEU A 9 29.37 28.60 62.49
CA LEU A 9 29.73 27.27 61.98
C LEU A 9 28.54 26.57 61.31
N GLU A 10 27.31 26.75 61.83
CA GLU A 10 26.09 26.18 61.22
C GLU A 10 25.76 26.81 59.86
N LYS A 11 26.11 28.09 59.66
CA LYS A 11 25.83 28.81 58.41
C LYS A 11 26.82 28.51 57.27
N LYS A 12 27.76 27.58 57.48
CA LYS A 12 28.83 27.25 56.53
C LYS A 12 28.67 25.89 55.82
N SER A 13 27.47 25.33 55.86
CA SER A 13 27.08 24.11 55.14
C SER A 13 25.56 24.23 55.01
N ASP A 14 24.98 24.57 53.87
CA ASP A 14 25.18 23.93 52.58
C ASP A 14 25.06 24.96 51.46
N GLY A 15 25.86 24.80 50.41
CA GLY A 15 25.68 25.60 49.20
C GLY A 15 24.25 25.43 48.68
N ALA A 16 23.66 26.51 48.15
CA ALA A 16 22.34 26.42 47.54
C ALA A 16 22.31 25.28 46.51
N PRO A 17 21.20 24.51 46.42
CA PRO A 17 21.05 23.52 45.37
C PRO A 17 21.40 24.11 44.02
N GLY A 18 22.11 23.34 43.20
CA GLY A 18 22.45 23.76 41.85
C GLY A 18 21.19 24.05 41.02
N PRO A 19 21.30 24.86 39.97
CA PRO A 19 20.18 25.09 39.07
C PRO A 19 19.73 23.77 38.42
N ASP A 20 18.46 23.73 38.03
CA ASP A 20 17.94 22.61 37.26
C ASP A 20 18.78 22.39 35.99
N GLY A 21 18.93 21.11 35.62
CA GLY A 21 19.60 20.74 34.37
C GLY A 21 18.87 21.29 33.14
N PRO A 22 19.57 21.42 32.00
CA PRO A 22 18.94 21.84 30.75
C PRO A 22 17.87 20.82 30.32
N LYS A 23 16.88 21.30 29.56
CA LYS A 23 15.90 20.43 28.90
C LYS A 23 16.65 19.44 27.99
N GLY A 24 16.18 18.19 27.98
CA GLY A 24 16.68 17.17 27.05
C GLY A 24 16.44 17.52 25.58
N PRO A 25 17.12 16.82 24.65
CA PRO A 25 16.94 17.04 23.22
C PRO A 25 15.51 16.68 22.77
N PRO A 26 15.07 17.16 21.60
CA PRO A 26 13.85 16.66 20.95
C PRO A 26 13.87 15.14 20.78
N GLY A 27 12.68 14.54 20.75
CA GLY A 27 12.54 13.12 20.41
C GLY A 27 12.90 12.83 18.95
N PRO A 28 13.04 11.53 18.59
CA PRO A 28 13.27 11.14 17.21
C PRO A 28 12.04 11.43 16.34
N ASP A 29 12.26 11.45 15.02
CA ASP A 29 11.18 11.56 14.04
C ASP A 29 10.22 10.36 14.13
N GLY A 30 8.97 10.59 13.73
CA GLY A 30 7.97 9.54 13.63
C GLY A 30 8.32 8.52 12.55
N MET A 31 7.72 7.32 12.65
CA MET A 31 7.85 6.30 11.60
C MET A 31 7.17 6.77 10.30
N PRO A 32 7.65 6.30 9.12
CA PRO A 32 6.94 6.52 7.86
C PRO A 32 5.48 6.03 7.94
N GLY A 33 4.61 6.65 7.14
CA GLY A 33 3.22 6.22 7.00
C GLY A 33 3.12 4.81 6.40
N ALA A 34 1.96 4.18 6.59
CA ALA A 34 1.66 2.90 5.94
C ALA A 34 1.58 3.05 4.41
N ASP A 35 1.84 1.95 3.71
CA ASP A 35 1.69 1.89 2.25
C ASP A 35 0.25 2.22 1.83
N GLY A 36 0.10 2.78 0.62
CA GLY A 36 -1.19 3.04 0.03
C GLY A 36 -1.97 1.76 -0.29
N ASN A 37 -3.30 1.87 -0.38
CA ASN A 37 -4.13 0.75 -0.81
C ASN A 37 -3.82 0.34 -2.27
N PRO A 38 -4.00 -0.95 -2.62
CA PRO A 38 -3.93 -1.39 -4.01
C PRO A 38 -4.87 -0.58 -4.92
N GLY A 39 -4.48 -0.43 -6.19
CA GLY A 39 -5.31 0.21 -7.20
C GLY A 39 -6.62 -0.55 -7.48
N ALA A 40 -7.58 0.13 -8.11
CA ALA A 40 -8.81 -0.50 -8.55
C ALA A 40 -8.55 -1.57 -9.63
N ALA A 41 -9.42 -2.57 -9.73
CA ALA A 41 -9.38 -3.54 -10.81
C ALA A 41 -9.51 -2.83 -12.18
N GLY A 42 -8.86 -3.40 -13.20
CA GLY A 42 -8.98 -2.92 -14.57
C GLY A 42 -10.39 -3.07 -15.13
N PRO A 43 -10.71 -2.38 -16.24
CA PRO A 43 -11.99 -2.54 -16.92
C PRO A 43 -12.16 -3.96 -17.46
N ALA A 44 -13.41 -4.38 -17.69
CA ALA A 44 -13.70 -5.61 -18.41
C ALA A 44 -13.10 -5.56 -19.82
N GLY A 45 -12.66 -6.72 -20.34
CA GLY A 45 -12.18 -6.83 -21.71
C GLY A 45 -13.31 -6.64 -22.74
N ASP A 46 -12.92 -6.38 -23.98
CA ASP A 46 -13.86 -6.23 -25.09
C ASP A 46 -14.64 -7.53 -25.36
N ALA A 47 -15.83 -7.39 -25.93
CA ALA A 47 -16.62 -8.54 -26.37
C ALA A 47 -15.86 -9.32 -27.45
N GLY A 48 -16.00 -10.66 -27.43
CA GLY A 48 -15.45 -11.52 -28.47
C GLY A 48 -16.05 -11.23 -29.85
N THR A 49 -15.32 -11.55 -30.90
CA THR A 49 -15.80 -11.42 -32.28
C THR A 49 -16.98 -12.36 -32.54
N VAL A 50 -17.89 -11.95 -33.43
CA VAL A 50 -18.96 -12.82 -33.92
C VAL A 50 -18.34 -14.07 -34.56
N GLY A 51 -18.89 -15.25 -34.23
CA GLY A 51 -18.44 -16.51 -34.79
C GLY A 51 -18.66 -16.58 -36.31
N GLU A 52 -17.84 -17.38 -36.99
CA GLU A 52 -17.99 -17.59 -38.44
C GLU A 52 -19.38 -18.13 -38.77
N LYS A 53 -19.92 -17.74 -39.94
CA LYS A 53 -21.19 -18.27 -40.43
C LYS A 53 -21.06 -19.80 -40.57
N GLY A 54 -21.92 -20.53 -39.86
CA GLY A 54 -22.04 -21.97 -40.01
C GLY A 54 -22.37 -22.33 -41.45
N ILE A 55 -21.63 -23.26 -42.02
CA ILE A 55 -21.88 -23.72 -43.38
C ILE A 55 -23.01 -24.75 -43.35
N CYS A 56 -24.19 -24.40 -43.83
CA CYS A 56 -25.31 -25.32 -43.97
C CYS A 56 -25.20 -26.07 -45.31
N PRO A 57 -24.84 -27.37 -45.33
CA PRO A 57 -24.94 -28.16 -46.56
C PRO A 57 -26.41 -28.26 -46.95
N LYS A 58 -26.75 -27.77 -48.14
CA LYS A 58 -28.15 -27.70 -48.61
C LYS A 58 -28.68 -29.07 -49.03
N TYR A 59 -27.78 -29.97 -49.43
CA TYR A 59 -28.11 -31.30 -49.91
C TYR A 59 -26.98 -32.28 -49.58
N CYS A 60 -27.31 -33.42 -48.98
CA CYS A 60 -26.45 -34.60 -49.06
C CYS A 60 -26.64 -35.19 -50.47
N ALA A 61 -25.60 -35.14 -51.31
CA ALA A 61 -25.58 -35.98 -52.49
C ALA A 61 -25.49 -37.45 -52.07
N ILE A 62 -26.18 -38.34 -52.79
CA ILE A 62 -26.12 -39.79 -52.59
C ILE A 62 -24.65 -40.30 -52.68
N ASP A 63 -23.79 -39.52 -53.35
CA ASP A 63 -22.38 -39.80 -53.59
C ASP A 63 -21.44 -39.32 -52.46
N GLY A 64 -21.98 -38.76 -51.36
CA GLY A 64 -21.20 -38.29 -50.20
C GLY A 64 -20.49 -36.94 -50.38
N GLY A 65 -20.78 -36.20 -51.45
CA GLY A 65 -20.21 -34.86 -51.69
C GLY A 65 -20.97 -33.76 -50.94
N ILE A 66 -20.23 -32.83 -50.33
CA ILE A 66 -20.80 -31.63 -49.71
C ILE A 66 -20.77 -30.51 -50.74
N PHE A 67 -21.96 -30.01 -51.10
CA PHE A 67 -22.12 -28.86 -51.99
C PHE A 67 -22.51 -27.63 -51.18
N PHE A 68 -21.71 -26.58 -51.35
CA PHE A 68 -21.93 -25.29 -50.72
C PHE A 68 -22.78 -24.39 -51.63
N GLU A 69 -23.49 -23.41 -51.05
CA GLU A 69 -24.29 -22.43 -51.84
C GLU A 69 -23.44 -21.57 -52.79
N ASP A 70 -22.11 -21.55 -52.62
CA ASP A 70 -21.15 -20.89 -53.50
C ASP A 70 -20.73 -21.73 -54.72
N GLY A 71 -21.26 -22.95 -54.87
CA GLY A 71 -20.93 -23.86 -55.97
C GLY A 71 -19.59 -24.58 -55.83
N THR A 72 -18.86 -24.38 -54.74
CA THR A 72 -17.64 -25.15 -54.47
C THR A 72 -17.99 -26.54 -53.95
N ARG A 73 -17.23 -27.55 -54.40
CA ARG A 73 -17.34 -28.94 -53.94
C ARG A 73 -16.14 -29.23 -53.02
N ARG A 74 -16.38 -29.81 -51.85
CA ARG A 74 -15.35 -30.41 -50.99
C ARG A 74 -15.68 -31.87 -50.70
#